data_AF-A0A936BP74-F1
#
_entry.id   AF-A0A936BP74-F1
#
_cell.length_a   1.000
_cell.length_b   1.000
_cell.length_c   1.000
_cell.angle_alpha   90.00
_cell.angle_beta   90.00
_cell.angle_gamma   90.00
#
_symmetry.space_group_name_H-M   'P 1'
#
loop_
_entity.id
_entity.type
_entity.pdbx_description
1 polymer ?
#
loop_
_entity_poly.entity_id
_entity_poly.type
_entity_poly.pdbx_seq_one_letter_code
_entity_poly.pdbx_strand_id
1 'polypeptide(L)' 'MDNEIFPDISRQLAIAGGQVHDARIAAICIGHGVSARWTADRDFSRFPALKTANPLVA' A
#
# COMPACT_ATOMS: atom_id res chain seq x y z
N MET A 1 -4.49 -12.02 -12.61
CA MET A 1 -5.42 -12.43 -11.53
C MET A 1 -5.44 -11.30 -10.49
N ASP A 2 -5.57 -10.07 -10.97
CA ASP A 2 -5.02 -8.90 -10.27
C ASP A 2 -6.13 -8.02 -9.68
N ASN A 3 -7.39 -8.34 -9.99
CA ASN A 3 -8.57 -7.57 -9.58
C ASN A 3 -8.98 -7.76 -8.11
N GLU A 4 -8.43 -8.77 -7.41
CA GLU A 4 -8.86 -9.10 -6.04
C GLU A 4 -8.00 -8.44 -4.94
N ILE A 5 -6.79 -7.95 -5.25
CA ILE A 5 -5.87 -7.41 -4.24
C ILE A 5 -6.47 -6.20 -3.50
N PHE A 6 -7.03 -5.25 -4.24
CA PHE A 6 -7.59 -4.03 -3.63
C PHE A 6 -8.82 -4.33 -2.74
N PRO A 7 -9.83 -5.09 -3.20
CA PRO A 7 -10.93 -5.53 -2.33
C PRO A 7 -10.47 -6.27 -1.07
N ASP A 8 -9.45 -7.13 -1.19
CA ASP A 8 -8.95 -7.93 -0.07
C ASP A 8 -8.26 -7.09 1.00
N ILE A 9 -7.30 -6.24 0.60
CA ILE A 9 -6.62 -5.37 1.57
C ILE A 9 -7.62 -4.37 2.20
N SER A 10 -8.64 -3.93 1.44
CA SER A 10 -9.62 -2.98 1.94
C SER A 10 -10.46 -3.58 3.07
N ARG A 11 -10.87 -4.84 2.93
CA ARG A 11 -11.57 -5.59 3.99
C ARG A 11 -10.65 -5.91 5.16
N GLN A 12 -9.46 -6.45 4.89
CA GLN A 12 -8.54 -6.91 5.93
C GLN A 12 -8.07 -5.78 6.84
N LEU A 13 -7.87 -4.58 6.30
CA LEU A 13 -7.33 -3.42 7.03
C LEU A 13 -8.41 -2.39 7.41
N ALA A 14 -9.70 -2.74 7.23
CA ALA A 14 -10.84 -1.85 7.49
C ALA A 14 -10.66 -0.45 6.86
N ILE A 15 -10.28 -0.43 5.59
CA ILE A 15 -9.99 0.80 4.86
C ILE A 15 -11.28 1.59 4.63
N ALA A 16 -11.27 2.87 5.00
CA ALA A 16 -12.40 3.78 4.83
C ALA A 16 -11.93 5.23 4.66
N GLY A 17 -12.77 6.06 4.03
CA GLY A 17 -12.51 7.49 3.84
C GLY A 17 -11.24 7.75 3.01
N GLY A 18 -10.40 8.68 3.47
CA GLY A 18 -9.16 9.07 2.77
C GLY A 18 -8.19 7.92 2.52
N GLN A 19 -8.22 6.88 3.34
CA GLN A 19 -7.34 5.71 3.25
C GLN A 19 -7.60 4.86 1.99
N VAL A 20 -8.75 5.03 1.35
CA VAL A 20 -9.09 4.33 0.10
C VAL A 20 -8.07 4.65 -0.99
N HIS A 21 -7.54 5.88 -1.02
CA HIS A 21 -6.54 6.28 -2.01
C HIS A 21 -5.22 5.52 -1.79
N ASP A 22 -4.72 5.48 -0.57
CA ASP A 22 -3.46 4.81 -0.25
C ASP A 22 -3.55 3.29 -0.46
N ALA A 23 -4.70 2.70 -0.12
CA ALA A 23 -4.96 1.29 -0.39
C ALA A 23 -4.92 0.98 -1.89
N ARG A 24 -5.47 1.86 -2.75
CA ARG A 24 -5.37 1.67 -4.22
C ARG A 24 -3.91 1.70 -4.69
N ILE A 25 -3.12 2.65 -4.19
CA ILE A 25 -1.68 2.72 -4.52
C ILE A 25 -0.97 1.44 -4.05
N ALA A 26 -1.23 1.02 -2.82
CA ALA A 26 -0.62 -0.18 -2.26
C ALA A 26 -0.98 -1.43 -3.06
N ALA A 27 -2.25 -1.60 -3.44
CA ALA A 27 -2.71 -2.73 -4.26
C ALA A 27 -2.01 -2.78 -5.62
N ILE A 28 -1.83 -1.65 -6.28
CA ILE A 28 -1.09 -1.57 -7.56
C ILE A 28 0.36 -2.00 -7.35
N CYS A 29 1.05 -1.45 -6.34
CA CYS A 29 2.44 -1.82 -6.07
C CYS A 29 2.60 -3.32 -5.76
N ILE A 30 1.70 -3.87 -4.94
CA ILE A 30 1.71 -5.29 -4.58
C ILE A 30 1.40 -6.17 -5.81
N GLY A 31 0.38 -5.85 -6.58
CA GLY A 31 -0.03 -6.61 -7.76
C GLY A 31 1.02 -6.65 -8.87
N HIS A 32 1.85 -5.62 -8.97
CA HIS A 32 2.97 -5.58 -9.90
C HIS A 32 4.31 -6.06 -9.31
N GLY A 33 4.34 -6.55 -8.07
CA GLY A 33 5.55 -7.07 -7.45
C GLY A 33 6.64 -6.02 -7.22
N VAL A 34 6.26 -4.77 -6.94
CA VAL A 34 7.20 -3.69 -6.62
C VAL A 34 8.03 -4.04 -5.38
N SER A 35 9.35 -3.91 -5.47
CA SER A 35 10.28 -4.30 -4.39
C SER A 35 10.20 -3.39 -3.16
N ALA A 36 10.01 -2.09 -3.36
CA ALA A 36 9.78 -1.11 -2.30
C ALA A 36 9.10 0.16 -2.84
N ARG A 37 8.26 0.78 -2.01
CA ARG A 37 7.71 2.12 -2.23
C ARG A 37 8.59 3.15 -1.53
N TRP A 38 9.09 4.12 -2.29
CA TRP A 38 9.81 5.24 -1.71
C TRP A 38 8.83 6.33 -1.30
N THR A 39 8.79 6.65 -0.01
CA THR A 39 7.87 7.63 0.54
C THR A 39 8.32 8.08 1.93
N ALA A 40 8.09 9.37 2.25
CA ALA A 40 8.20 9.88 3.62
C ALA A 40 6.88 9.76 4.39
N ASP A 41 5.81 9.36 3.71
CA ASP A 41 4.49 9.17 4.30
C ASP A 41 4.43 7.86 5.09
N ARG A 42 4.14 7.98 6.39
CA ARG A 42 4.09 6.85 7.33
C ARG A 42 2.78 6.08 7.24
N ASP A 43 1.74 6.61 6.60
CA ASP A 43 0.44 5.94 6.50
C ASP A 43 0.54 4.64 5.68
N PHE A 44 1.54 4.54 4.79
CA PHE A 44 1.85 3.31 4.06
C PHE A 44 2.37 2.17 4.95
N SER A 45 2.79 2.43 6.19
CA SER A 45 3.19 1.37 7.13
C SER A 45 2.03 0.43 7.51
N ARG A 46 0.78 0.85 7.27
CA ARG A 46 -0.43 0.03 7.44
C ARG A 46 -0.50 -1.15 6.48
N PHE A 47 0.20 -1.13 5.36
CA PHE A 47 0.15 -2.17 4.33
C PHE A 47 1.38 -3.10 4.47
N PRO A 48 1.32 -4.16 5.30
CA PRO A 48 2.51 -4.98 5.60
C PRO A 48 3.06 -5.73 4.39
N ALA A 49 2.24 -5.97 3.37
CA ALA A 49 2.65 -6.58 2.12
C ALA A 49 3.46 -5.64 1.20
N LEU A 50 3.55 -4.35 1.53
CA LEU A 50 4.30 -3.34 0.78
C LEU A 50 5.47 -2.81 1.62
N LYS A 51 6.69 -3.12 1.21
CA LYS A 51 7.89 -2.53 1.81
C LYS A 51 7.93 -1.04 1.52
N THR A 52 8.25 -0.23 2.51
CA THR A 52 8.44 1.22 2.37
C THR A 52 9.88 1.60 2.71
N ALA A 53 10.40 2.61 2.03
CA ALA A 53 11.68 3.23 2.33
C ALA A 53 11.54 4.75 2.27
N ASN A 54 12.01 5.45 3.30
CA ASN A 54 12.02 6.90 3.29
C ASN A 54 13.36 7.40 2.74
N PRO A 55 13.40 8.04 1.56
CA PRO A 55 14.66 8.48 0.94
C PRO A 55 15.28 9.69 1.64
N LEU A 56 14.58 10.33 2.59
CA LEU A 56 15.04 11.55 3.28
C LEU A 56 15.82 11.27 4.58
N VAL A 57 15.91 10.01 5.00
CA VAL A 57 16.55 9.60 6.26
C VAL A 57 17.77 8.70 6.04
N ALA A 58 18.42 8.86 4.88
CA ALA A 58 19.62 8.11 4.50
C ALA A 58 20.77 8.27 5.52
#